data_AF-A0A843RKS9-F1
#
_entry.id   AF-A0A843RKS9-F1
#
_cell.length_a   1.000
_cell.length_b   1.000
_cell.length_c   1.000
_cell.angle_alpha   90.00
_cell.angle_beta   90.00
_cell.angle_gamma   90.00
#
_symmetry.space_group_name_H-M   'P 1'
#
loop_
_entity.id
_entity.type
_entity.pdbx_description
1 polymer ?
#
loop_
_entity_poly.entity_id
_entity_poly.type
_entity_poly.pdbx_seq_one_letter_code
_entity_poly.pdbx_strand_id
1 'polypeptide(L)'
;GRFAAATRRGAAAAPPPATTAFGALLNHITGGHILSDDEPGKRSFQPMNVNFGLFPPVEIPKTEGKRLRGKEKTLAKKHATTARALADCHEWLGISVKAAAE
;
A
#
# COMPACT_ATOMS: atom_id res chain seq x y z
N GLY A 1 -7.54 16.21 -6.89
CA GLY A 1 -8.53 15.41 -6.16
C GLY A 1 -9.28 14.48 -7.09
N ARG A 2 -8.90 13.19 -7.15
CA ARG A 2 -9.57 12.20 -8.02
C ARG A 2 -10.97 11.84 -7.52
N PHE A 3 -11.16 11.71 -6.20
CA PHE A 3 -12.45 11.37 -5.60
C PHE A 3 -13.47 12.50 -5.80
N ALA A 4 -13.11 13.73 -5.46
CA ALA A 4 -13.98 14.90 -5.70
C ALA A 4 -14.37 15.07 -7.17
N ALA A 5 -13.43 14.83 -8.11
CA ALA A 5 -13.72 14.88 -9.54
C ALA A 5 -14.70 13.77 -9.98
N ALA A 6 -14.56 12.55 -9.44
CA ALA A 6 -15.50 11.45 -9.69
C ALA A 6 -16.90 11.78 -9.15
N THR A 7 -16.99 12.24 -7.89
CA THR A 7 -18.25 12.66 -7.25
C THR A 7 -18.96 13.74 -8.06
N ARG A 8 -18.24 14.78 -8.52
CA ARG A 8 -18.83 15.85 -9.35
C ARG A 8 -19.38 15.34 -10.68
N ARG A 9 -18.86 14.23 -11.20
CA ARG A 9 -19.31 13.59 -12.44
C ARG A 9 -20.38 12.52 -12.21
N GLY A 10 -20.85 12.33 -10.97
CA GLY A 10 -21.77 11.24 -10.62
C GLY A 10 -21.14 9.84 -10.75
N ALA A 11 -19.81 9.76 -10.84
CA ALA A 11 -19.08 8.51 -10.98
C ALA A 11 -18.60 8.01 -9.60
N ALA A 12 -18.54 6.69 -9.43
CA ALA A 12 -17.93 6.08 -8.25
C ALA A 12 -16.42 6.42 -8.20
N ALA A 13 -15.95 6.83 -7.03
CA ALA A 13 -14.53 7.07 -6.80
C ALA A 13 -13.80 5.72 -6.67
N ALA A 14 -12.84 5.45 -7.56
CA ALA A 14 -11.99 4.26 -7.47
C ALA A 14 -10.84 4.49 -6.47
N PRO A 15 -10.81 3.81 -5.31
CA PRO A 15 -9.73 3.96 -4.34
C PRO A 15 -8.41 3.39 -4.88
N PRO A 16 -7.25 3.89 -4.41
CA PRO A 16 -5.97 3.29 -4.75
C PRO A 16 -5.83 1.90 -4.10
N PRO A 17 -5.10 0.96 -4.74
CA PRO A 17 -4.86 -0.37 -4.16
C PRO A 17 -4.18 -0.31 -2.79
N ALA A 18 -4.52 -1.24 -1.89
CA ALA A 18 -3.96 -1.38 -0.54
C ALA A 18 -2.43 -1.54 -0.51
N THR A 19 -1.86 -1.98 -1.62
CA THR A 19 -0.43 -2.16 -1.86
C THR A 19 0.31 -0.86 -2.15
N THR A 20 -0.40 0.24 -2.46
CA THR A 20 0.15 1.58 -2.61
C THR A 20 0.24 2.31 -1.27
N ALA A 21 1.07 3.36 -1.17
CA ALA A 21 1.15 4.18 0.04
C ALA A 21 -0.20 4.85 0.40
N PHE A 22 -0.94 5.33 -0.60
CA PHE A 22 -2.24 5.97 -0.40
C PHE A 22 -3.29 4.94 0.04
N GLY A 23 -3.33 3.76 -0.59
CA GLY A 23 -4.30 2.72 -0.24
C GLY A 23 -4.01 2.09 1.12
N ALA A 24 -2.73 1.85 1.46
CA ALA A 24 -2.33 1.37 2.78
C ALA A 24 -2.78 2.34 3.90
N LEU A 25 -2.55 3.64 3.70
CA LEU A 25 -2.98 4.66 4.65
C LEU A 25 -4.51 4.78 4.72
N LEU A 26 -5.19 4.77 3.58
CA LEU A 26 -6.65 4.81 3.52
C LEU A 26 -7.26 3.62 4.28
N ASN A 27 -6.75 2.41 4.04
CA ASN A 27 -7.19 1.19 4.73
C ASN A 27 -6.92 1.24 6.24
N HIS A 28 -5.80 1.82 6.68
CA HIS A 28 -5.53 2.02 8.11
C HIS A 28 -6.57 2.95 8.75
N ILE A 29 -6.90 4.05 8.07
CA ILE A 29 -7.90 5.03 8.54
C ILE A 29 -9.31 4.42 8.56
N THR A 30 -9.71 3.69 7.52
CA THR A 30 -11.07 3.18 7.38
C THR A 30 -11.28 1.80 8.00
N GLY A 31 -10.23 1.01 8.18
CA GLY A 31 -10.28 -0.36 8.70
C GLY A 31 -9.76 -0.53 10.12
N GLY A 32 -8.84 0.33 10.59
CA GLY A 32 -8.29 0.28 11.96
C GLY A 32 -9.26 0.67 13.07
N HIS A 33 -10.49 1.05 12.70
CA HIS A 33 -11.57 1.45 13.61
C HIS A 33 -12.79 0.51 13.52
N ILE A 34 -12.70 -0.66 12.86
CA ILE A 34 -13.73 -1.69 13.04
C ILE A 34 -13.63 -2.13 14.50
N LEU A 35 -14.50 -1.53 15.31
CA LEU A 35 -14.70 -1.81 16.71
C LEU A 35 -14.90 -3.33 16.80
N SER A 36 -13.96 -4.03 17.43
CA SER A 36 -14.32 -5.30 18.04
C SER A 36 -15.41 -4.97 19.05
N ASP A 37 -16.62 -5.50 18.85
CA ASP A 37 -17.77 -5.35 19.76
C ASP A 37 -17.44 -5.77 21.21
N ASP A 38 -16.29 -6.42 21.41
CA ASP A 38 -15.77 -6.91 22.69
C ASP A 38 -15.20 -5.82 23.63
N GLU A 39 -14.91 -4.60 23.18
CA GLU A 39 -14.46 -3.53 24.10
C GLU A 39 -14.99 -2.12 23.74
N PRO A 40 -16.00 -1.60 24.47
CA PRO A 40 -16.44 -0.23 24.36
C PRO A 40 -15.35 0.72 24.91
N GLY A 41 -14.68 1.46 24.02
CA GLY A 41 -13.86 2.62 24.43
C GLY A 41 -12.42 2.67 23.91
N LYS A 42 -11.87 1.60 23.31
CA LYS A 42 -10.55 1.69 22.66
C LYS A 42 -10.71 2.11 21.21
N ARG A 43 -10.50 3.40 20.95
CA ARG A 43 -10.16 3.87 19.60
C ARG A 43 -8.79 3.29 19.24
N SER A 44 -8.77 2.08 18.68
CA SER A 44 -7.55 1.37 18.23
C SER A 44 -6.82 2.11 17.11
N PHE A 45 -7.50 3.05 16.44
CA PHE A 45 -6.90 3.94 15.47
C PHE A 45 -6.08 5.04 16.16
N GLN A 46 -4.79 5.07 15.84
CA GLN A 46 -3.92 6.21 16.11
C GLN A 46 -3.59 6.90 14.78
N PRO A 47 -3.74 8.23 14.68
CA PRO A 47 -3.29 8.98 13.52
C PRO A 47 -1.80 8.74 13.30
N MET A 48 -1.43 8.35 12.09
CA MET A 48 -0.03 8.19 11.71
C MET A 48 0.19 8.51 10.24
N ASN A 49 1.43 8.89 9.92
CA ASN A 49 1.92 8.91 8.55
C ASN A 49 2.15 7.48 8.04
N VAL A 50 2.25 7.35 6.71
CA VAL A 50 2.57 6.07 6.08
C VAL A 50 3.89 5.51 6.59
N ASN A 51 3.94 4.20 6.82
CA ASN A 51 5.15 3.46 7.16
C ASN A 51 5.07 2.04 6.57
N PHE A 52 6.19 1.32 6.55
CA PHE A 52 6.27 -0.03 5.97
C PHE A 52 5.38 -1.08 6.65
N GLY A 53 4.94 -0.84 7.90
CA GLY A 53 4.04 -1.73 8.62
C GLY A 53 2.60 -1.72 8.11
N LEU A 54 2.20 -0.67 7.37
CA LEU A 54 0.85 -0.57 6.80
C LEU A 54 0.68 -1.35 5.49
N PHE A 55 1.77 -1.69 4.82
CA PHE A 55 1.71 -2.38 3.54
C PHE A 55 1.40 -3.87 3.73
N PRO A 56 0.57 -4.47 2.86
CA PRO A 56 0.39 -5.92 2.84
C PRO A 56 1.74 -6.65 2.69
N PRO A 57 1.86 -7.89 3.20
CA PRO A 57 3.06 -8.70 3.01
C PRO A 57 3.49 -8.77 1.54
N VAL A 58 4.80 -8.78 1.30
CA VAL A 58 5.40 -8.95 -0.03
C VAL A 58 6.33 -10.16 0.01
N GLU A 59 6.28 -10.97 -1.04
CA GLU A 59 7.24 -12.05 -1.22
C GLU A 59 8.56 -11.48 -1.72
N ILE A 60 9.66 -11.91 -1.11
CA ILE A 60 11.00 -11.55 -1.56
C ILE A 60 11.46 -12.68 -2.47
N PRO A 61 11.85 -12.40 -3.73
CA PRO A 61 12.40 -13.40 -4.63
C PRO A 61 13.56 -14.13 -3.93
N LYS A 62 13.53 -15.46 -3.93
CA LYS A 62 14.63 -16.26 -3.41
C LYS A 62 15.78 -16.17 -4.42
N THR A 63 16.94 -15.69 -3.99
CA THR A 63 18.16 -15.82 -4.78
C THR A 63 18.69 -17.24 -4.58
N GLU A 64 18.85 -18.01 -5.66
CA GLU A 64 19.42 -19.36 -5.57
C GLU A 64 20.81 -19.30 -4.92
N GLY A 65 21.06 -20.21 -3.98
CA GLY A 65 22.34 -20.33 -3.25
C GLY A 65 22.61 -19.27 -2.16
N LYS A 66 21.85 -18.17 -2.05
CA LYS A 66 22.09 -17.13 -1.02
C LYS A 66 20.88 -16.88 -0.11
N ARG A 67 21.00 -17.27 1.16
CA ARG A 67 20.02 -16.92 2.21
C ARG A 67 20.25 -15.50 2.69
N LEU A 68 19.39 -14.56 2.28
CA LEU A 68 19.39 -13.18 2.80
C LEU A 68 19.16 -13.19 4.33
N ARG A 69 20.03 -12.50 5.08
CA ARG A 69 19.96 -12.41 6.55
C ARG A 69 20.05 -10.96 7.02
N GLY A 70 19.51 -10.70 8.21
CA GLY A 70 19.63 -9.42 8.90
C GLY A 70 19.25 -8.21 8.03
N LYS A 71 20.19 -7.26 7.91
CA LYS A 71 20.00 -6.00 7.18
C LYS A 71 19.70 -6.21 5.68
N GLU A 72 20.34 -7.19 5.03
CA GLU A 72 20.10 -7.49 3.61
C GLU A 72 18.65 -7.91 3.37
N LYS A 73 18.09 -8.76 4.23
CA LYS A 73 16.68 -9.20 4.13
C LYS A 73 15.71 -8.03 4.31
N THR A 74 15.98 -7.15 5.27
CA THR A 74 15.16 -5.95 5.50
C THR A 74 15.19 -5.02 4.30
N LEU A 75 16.37 -4.79 3.71
CA LEU A 75 16.52 -3.94 2.54
C LEU A 75 15.79 -4.54 1.32
N ALA A 76 15.98 -5.85 1.07
CA ALA A 76 15.28 -6.56 0.01
C ALA A 76 13.75 -6.50 0.17
N LYS A 77 13.24 -6.63 1.41
CA LYS A 77 11.80 -6.46 1.69
C LYS A 77 11.32 -5.06 1.34
N LYS A 78 12.05 -4.02 1.77
CA LYS A 78 11.70 -2.62 1.47
C LYS A 78 11.67 -2.37 -0.03
N HIS A 79 12.68 -2.82 -0.78
CA HIS A 79 12.71 -2.69 -2.24
C HIS A 79 11.54 -3.42 -2.91
N ALA A 80 11.26 -4.66 -2.51
CA ALA A 80 10.13 -5.42 -3.04
C ALA A 80 8.79 -4.71 -2.76
N THR A 81 8.59 -4.21 -1.53
CA THR A 81 7.39 -3.45 -1.16
C THR A 81 7.26 -2.18 -2.00
N THR A 82 8.31 -1.38 -2.14
CA THR A 82 8.26 -0.12 -2.89
C THR A 82 8.10 -0.34 -4.38
N ALA A 83 8.73 -1.38 -4.96
CA ALA A 83 8.60 -1.71 -6.37
C ALA A 83 7.16 -2.10 -6.72
N ARG A 84 6.54 -2.98 -5.92
CA ARG A 84 5.11 -3.33 -6.07
C ARG A 84 4.22 -2.10 -5.89
N ALA A 85 4.46 -1.32 -4.82
CA ALA A 85 3.66 -0.13 -4.55
C ALA A 85 3.69 0.89 -5.69
N LEU A 86 4.84 1.08 -6.35
CA LEU A 86 4.99 1.99 -7.48
C LEU A 86 4.27 1.46 -8.73
N ALA A 87 4.44 0.17 -9.04
CA ALA A 87 3.77 -0.47 -10.16
C ALA A 87 2.24 -0.37 -10.05
N ASP A 88 1.68 -0.75 -8.89
CA ASP A 88 0.23 -0.70 -8.64
C ASP A 88 -0.30 0.74 -8.63
N CYS A 89 0.52 1.69 -8.19
CA CYS A 89 0.17 3.12 -8.23
C CYS A 89 0.11 3.63 -9.68
N HIS A 90 1.07 3.26 -10.53
CA HIS A 90 1.05 3.62 -11.95
C HIS A 90 -0.17 3.04 -12.66
N GLU A 91 -0.48 1.77 -12.42
CA GLU A 91 -1.66 1.12 -12.96
C GLU A 91 -2.94 1.85 -12.54
N TRP A 92 -3.10 2.14 -11.24
CA TRP A 92 -4.25 2.90 -10.72
C TRP A 92 -4.35 4.31 -11.32
N LEU A 93 -3.21 4.97 -11.55
CA LEU A 93 -3.18 6.28 -12.17
C LEU A 93 -3.49 6.23 -13.68
N GLY A 94 -3.47 5.05 -14.31
CA GLY A 94 -3.56 4.89 -15.76
C GLY A 94 -2.31 5.36 -16.49
N ILE A 95 -1.17 5.43 -15.78
CA ILE A 95 0.11 5.80 -16.38
C ILE A 95 0.66 4.54 -17.03
N SER A 96 0.49 4.43 -18.34
CA SER A 96 1.14 3.39 -19.12
C SER A 96 2.66 3.58 -19.00
N VAL A 97 3.34 2.67 -18.31
CA VAL A 97 4.80 2.62 -18.33
C VAL A 97 5.17 2.18 -19.75
N LYS A 98 5.46 3.13 -20.64
CA LYS A 98 6.25 2.80 -21.84
C LYS A 98 7.52 2.18 -21.32
N ALA A 99 7.71 0.88 -21.57
CA ALA A 99 8.97 0.21 -21.30
C ALA A 99 10.07 1.06 -21.96
N ALA A 100 10.93 1.67 -21.14
CA ALA A 100 12.18 2.20 -21.63
C ALA A 100 13.04 0.98 -21.99
N ALA A 101 12.86 0.51 -23.22
CA ALA A 101 13.79 -0.36 -23.91
C ALA A 101 14.81 0.55 -24.58
N GLU A 102 15.98 0.71 -23.95
CA GLU A 102 17.33 0.43 -24.44
C GLU A 102 18.38 0.94 -23.45
#